data_AF-A0A5K0WSJ5-F1
#
_entry.id   AF-A0A5K0WSJ5-F1
#
_cell.length_a   1.000
_cell.length_b   1.000
_cell.length_c   1.000
_cell.angle_alpha   90.00
_cell.angle_beta   90.00
_cell.angle_gamma   90.00
#
_symmetry.space_group_name_H-M   'P 1'
#
loop_
_entity.id
_entity.type
_entity.pdbx_description
1 polymer ?
#
loop_
_entity_poly.entity_id
_entity_poly.type
_entity_poly.pdbx_seq_one_letter_code
_entity_poly.pdbx_strand_id
1 'polypeptide(L)' 'GHLVWANGTSDRYKSARGCLETNFYGTKRLTKALLPLLRPSSHKPRIVNVSSRYGLLW' A
#
# COMPACT_ATOMS: atom_id res chain seq x y z
N GLY A 1 -31.92 0.06 -12.43
CA GLY A 1 -32.49 -0.91 -11.48
C GLY A 1 -31.43 -1.83 -10.89
N HIS A 2 -30.92 -2.81 -11.63
CA HIS A 2 -30.04 -3.87 -11.11
C HIS A 2 -28.56 -3.76 -11.57
N LEU A 3 -28.31 -3.24 -12.78
CA LEU A 3 -26.97 -3.15 -13.38
C LEU A 3 -26.06 -2.09 -12.74
N VAL A 4 -26.63 -1.00 -12.20
CA VAL A 4 -25.87 0.09 -11.56
C VAL A 4 -25.20 -0.38 -10.26
N TRP A 5 -25.88 -1.24 -9.49
CA TRP A 5 -25.35 -1.79 -8.24
C TRP A 5 -24.21 -2.77 -8.50
N ALA A 6 -24.36 -3.64 -9.50
CA ALA A 6 -23.31 -4.57 -9.92
C ALA A 6 -22.06 -3.85 -10.46
N ASN A 7 -22.25 -2.72 -11.15
CA ASN A 7 -21.11 -1.91 -11.62
C ASN A 7 -20.41 -1.21 -10.45
N GLY A 8 -21.16 -0.63 -9.52
CA GLY A 8 -20.60 0.05 -8.34
C GLY A 8 -19.82 -0.87 -7.39
N THR A 9 -20.21 -2.13 -7.25
CA THR A 9 -19.45 -3.12 -6.45
C THR A 9 -18.16 -3.54 -7.15
N SER A 10 -18.19 -3.73 -8.47
CA SER A 10 -17.01 -4.04 -9.28
C SER A 10 -15.96 -2.93 -9.21
N ASP A 11 -16.39 -1.67 -9.31
CA ASP A 11 -15.47 -0.51 -9.26
C ASP A 11 -14.85 -0.31 -7.88
N ARG A 12 -15.63 -0.50 -6.80
CA ARG A 12 -15.08 -0.51 -5.43
C ARG A 12 -14.05 -1.62 -5.22
N TYR A 13 -14.30 -2.82 -5.76
CA TYR A 13 -13.35 -3.93 -5.68
C TYR A 13 -12.05 -3.61 -6.41
N LYS A 14 -12.12 -3.08 -7.65
CA LYS A 14 -10.94 -2.65 -8.41
C LYS A 14 -10.16 -1.57 -7.65
N SER A 15 -10.85 -0.59 -7.09
CA SER A 15 -10.22 0.47 -6.29
C SER A 15 -9.55 -0.09 -5.04
N ALA A 16 -10.21 -0.99 -4.31
CA ALA A 16 -9.65 -1.63 -3.11
C ALA A 16 -8.41 -2.48 -3.46
N ARG A 17 -8.46 -3.23 -4.56
CA ARG A 17 -7.31 -4.00 -5.07
C ARG A 17 -6.15 -3.07 -5.43
N GLY A 18 -6.40 -1.98 -6.16
CA GLY A 18 -5.37 -1.00 -6.50
C GLY A 18 -4.75 -0.35 -5.26
N CYS A 19 -5.58 0.00 -4.27
CA CYS A 19 -5.11 0.53 -2.99
C CYS A 19 -4.16 -0.44 -2.26
N LEU A 20 -4.52 -1.72 -2.18
CA LEU A 20 -3.67 -2.75 -1.56
C LEU A 20 -2.37 -2.98 -2.34
N GLU A 21 -2.45 -3.05 -3.66
CA GLU A 21 -1.26 -3.23 -4.51
C GLU A 21 -0.25 -2.10 -4.36
N THR A 22 -0.71 -0.85 -4.27
CA THR A 22 0.17 0.31 -4.12
C THR A 22 0.64 0.48 -2.68
N ASN A 23 -0.30 0.63 -1.74
CA ASN A 23 0.01 1.14 -0.40
C ASN A 23 0.64 0.07 0.51
N PHE A 24 0.25 -1.20 0.31
CA PHE A 24 0.75 -2.30 1.12
C PHE A 24 1.80 -3.13 0.39
N TYR A 25 1.42 -3.78 -0.72
CA TYR A 25 2.32 -4.68 -1.42
C TYR A 25 3.47 -3.93 -2.11
N GLY A 26 3.20 -2.77 -2.72
CA GLY A 26 4.20 -1.90 -3.33
C GLY A 26 5.25 -1.45 -2.31
N THR A 27 4.80 -0.86 -1.20
CA THR A 27 5.66 -0.46 -0.08
C THR A 27 6.49 -1.63 0.47
N LYS A 28 5.90 -2.82 0.64
CA LYS A 28 6.61 -4.03 1.07
C LYS A 28 7.70 -4.44 0.08
N ARG A 29 7.41 -4.46 -1.23
CA ARG A 29 8.38 -4.79 -2.28
C ARG A 29 9.53 -3.80 -2.28
N LEU A 30 9.23 -2.50 -2.23
CA LEU A 30 10.23 -1.43 -2.19
C LEU A 30 11.11 -1.51 -0.93
N THR A 31 10.52 -1.72 0.23
CA THR A 31 11.27 -1.91 1.49
C THR A 31 12.23 -3.10 1.39
N LYS A 32 11.76 -4.24 0.87
CA LYS A 32 12.61 -5.42 0.67
C LYS A 32 13.75 -5.17 -0.31
N ALA A 33 13.50 -4.44 -1.40
CA ALA A 33 14.52 -4.13 -2.39
C ALA A 33 15.58 -3.16 -1.85
N LEU A 34 15.19 -2.18 -1.03
CA LEU A 34 16.10 -1.19 -0.47
C LEU A 34 16.87 -1.70 0.76
N LEU A 35 16.30 -2.64 1.53
CA LEU A 35 16.93 -3.14 2.76
C LEU A 35 18.40 -3.60 2.58
N PRO A 36 18.76 -4.42 1.58
CA PRO A 36 20.14 -4.81 1.34
C PRO A 36 21.07 -3.64 1.01
N LEU A 37 20.56 -2.59 0.38
CA LEU A 37 21.34 -1.40 -0.01
C LEU A 37 21.55 -0.46 1.17
N LEU A 38 20.58 -0.36 2.06
CA LEU A 38 20.61 0.55 3.20
C LEU A 38 21.40 -0.03 4.38
N ARG A 39 21.35 -1.34 4.60
CA ARG A 39 22.01 -2.00 5.74
C ARG A 39 23.51 -1.71 5.89
N PRO A 40 24.33 -1.68 4.82
CA PRO A 40 25.77 -1.43 4.94
C PRO A 40 26.13 0.04 5.15
N SER A 41 25.17 0.97 5.04
CA SER A 41 25.47 2.40 5.10
C SER A 41 25.88 2.85 6.50
N SER A 42 27.00 3.58 6.59
CA SER A 42 27.47 4.24 7.80
C SER A 42 26.58 5.41 8.25
N HIS A 43 25.64 5.87 7.40
CA HIS A 43 24.85 7.08 7.61
C HIS A 43 23.53 6.85 8.37
N LYS A 44 23.36 5.71 9.06
CA LYS A 44 22.13 5.36 9.81
C LYS A 44 20.84 5.61 9.01
N PRO A 45 20.67 4.99 7.83
CA PRO A 45 19.51 5.23 6.98
C PRO A 45 18.20 4.84 7.67
N ARG A 46 17.12 5.56 7.32
CA ARG A 46 15.77 5.34 7.85
C ARG A 46 14.78 5.14 6.72
N ILE A 47 13.89 4.17 6.89
CA ILE A 47 12.72 3.96 6.03
C ILE A 47 11.51 4.52 6.77
N VAL A 48 10.78 5.44 6.15
CA VAL A 48 9.57 6.05 6.71
C VAL A 48 8.39 5.64 5.82
N ASN A 49 7.48 4.83 6.37
CA ASN A 49 6.22 4.50 5.69
C ASN A 49 5.14 5.52 6.07
N VAL A 50 4.56 6.19 5.09
CA VAL A 50 3.48 7.16 5.31
C VAL A 50 2.14 6.46 5.16
N SER A 51 1.39 6.40 6.27
CA SER A 51 0.06 5.79 6.31
C SER A 51 -1.03 6.85 6.51
N SER A 52 -2.25 6.41 6.75
CA SER A 52 -3.45 7.22 6.90
C SER A 52 -4.13 6.97 8.26
N ARG A 53 -4.87 7.97 8.76
CA ARG A 53 -5.73 7.82 9.95
C ARG A 53 -6.77 6.70 9.79
N TYR A 54 -7.15 6.38 8.56
CA TYR A 54 -8.07 5.26 8.25
C TYR A 54 -7.46 3.87 8.52
N GLY A 55 -6.16 3.77 8.75
CA GLY A 55 -5.49 2.51 9.12
C GLY A 55 -5.45 2.22 10.62
N LEU A 56 -6.05 3.10 11.44
CA LEU A 56 -6.14 2.91 12.89
C LEU A 56 -7.33 2.01 13.24
N LEU A 57 -7.12 1.03 14.12
CA LEU A 57 -8.19 0.33 14.82
C LEU A 57 -8.48 1.14 16.08
N TRP A 58 -9.69 1.66 16.20
CA TRP A 58 -10.15 2.31 17.43
C TRP A 58 -10.77 1.27 18.35
#